data_AF-A0A9D7RJ15-F1
#
_entry.id   AF-A0A9D7RJ15-F1
#
_cell.length_a   1.000
_cell.length_b   1.000
_cell.length_c   1.000
_cell.angle_alpha   90.00
_cell.angle_beta   90.00
_cell.angle_gamma   90.00
#
_symmetry.space_group_name_H-M   'P 1'
#
loop_
_entity.id
_entity.type
_entity.pdbx_description
1 polymer ?
#
loop_
_entity_poly.entity_id
_entity_poly.type
_entity_poly.pdbx_seq_one_letter_code
_entity_poly.pdbx_strand_id
1 'polypeptide(L)'
;MARRKDRAPSPRSLWQVYHAEVRYSETGRHLIIRRCDGRPVRCGWDTLQKIKNEMLGPDVRAVEVFPEVSDVVNEVNWRHLWECVVQFPLHAR
;
A
#
# COMPACT_ATOMS: atom_id res chain seq x y z
N MET A 1 31.75 -30.59 8.69
CA MET A 1 30.47 -29.97 9.12
C MET A 1 30.66 -28.46 9.22
N ALA A 2 30.18 -27.69 8.23
CA ALA A 2 30.34 -26.23 8.22
C ALA A 2 29.15 -25.54 8.89
N ARG A 3 29.44 -24.59 9.78
CA ARG A 3 28.48 -23.80 10.57
C ARG A 3 27.53 -23.01 9.66
N ARG A 4 26.22 -23.28 9.75
CA ARG A 4 25.17 -22.34 9.34
C ARG A 4 25.13 -21.17 10.32
N LYS A 5 26.03 -20.21 10.18
CA LYS A 5 25.89 -18.90 10.83
C LYS A 5 25.79 -17.86 9.70
N ASP A 6 24.81 -16.98 9.83
CA ASP A 6 24.71 -15.72 9.09
C ASP A 6 24.05 -15.76 7.69
N ARG A 7 23.00 -16.58 7.50
CA ARG A 7 22.03 -16.28 6.44
C ARG A 7 21.02 -15.28 6.98
N ALA A 8 21.10 -14.02 6.55
CA ALA A 8 20.02 -13.06 6.74
C ALA A 8 18.69 -13.71 6.30
N PRO A 9 17.58 -13.53 7.03
CA PRO A 9 16.31 -14.12 6.64
C PRO A 9 16.00 -13.73 5.20
N SER A 10 15.64 -14.72 4.36
CA SER A 10 15.16 -14.45 3.00
C SER A 10 14.06 -13.39 3.08
N PRO A 11 14.07 -12.36 2.23
CA PRO A 11 12.99 -11.37 2.23
C PRO A 11 11.67 -12.11 2.08
N ARG A 12 10.75 -11.89 3.03
CA ARG A 12 9.39 -12.42 2.93
C ARG A 12 8.76 -11.88 1.65
N SER A 13 7.96 -12.71 0.99
CA SER A 13 7.13 -12.25 -0.13
C SER A 13 6.26 -11.08 0.33
N LEU A 14 6.03 -10.10 -0.56
CA LEU A 14 5.16 -8.95 -0.30
C LEU A 14 3.80 -9.39 0.27
N TRP A 15 3.22 -10.43 -0.33
CA TRP A 15 1.91 -10.98 0.01
C TRP A 15 1.89 -11.84 1.28
N GLN A 16 3.06 -12.19 1.85
CA GLN A 16 3.14 -12.78 3.20
C GLN A 16 3.04 -11.72 4.31
N VAL A 17 3.23 -10.44 3.96
CA VAL A 17 3.26 -9.32 4.90
C VAL A 17 2.04 -8.42 4.74
N TYR A 18 1.57 -8.26 3.50
CA TYR A 18 0.46 -7.39 3.15
C TYR A 18 -0.72 -8.17 2.62
N HIS A 19 -1.90 -7.67 2.95
CA HIS A 19 -3.16 -8.05 2.32
C HIS A 19 -3.75 -6.80 1.67
N ALA A 20 -4.19 -6.94 0.43
CA ALA A 20 -4.78 -5.86 -0.34
C ALA A 20 -6.15 -6.28 -0.88
N GLU A 21 -7.09 -5.35 -0.85
CA GLU A 21 -8.45 -5.54 -1.36
C GLU A 21 -8.82 -4.33 -2.23
N VAL A 22 -9.49 -4.57 -3.36
CA VAL A 22 -10.07 -3.51 -4.18
C VAL A 22 -11.58 -3.54 -4.02
N ARG A 23 -12.14 -2.43 -3.54
CA ARG A 23 -13.58 -2.18 -3.52
C ARG A 23 -13.97 -1.30 -4.71
N TYR A 24 -15.14 -1.58 -5.26
CA TYR A 24 -15.69 -0.83 -6.39
C TYR A 24 -16.81 0.05 -5.89
N SER A 25 -16.84 1.29 -6.35
CA SER A 25 -17.88 2.28 -6.03
C SER A 25 -18.17 3.13 -7.27
N GLU A 26 -19.23 3.94 -7.19
CA GLU A 26 -19.55 4.93 -8.23
C GLU A 26 -18.42 5.94 -8.46
N THR A 27 -17.61 6.19 -7.42
CA THR A 27 -16.49 7.15 -7.46
C THR A 27 -15.17 6.54 -7.97
N GLY A 28 -15.18 5.25 -8.31
CA GLY A 28 -14.01 4.50 -8.78
C GLY A 28 -13.57 3.39 -7.82
N ARG A 29 -12.32 2.93 -8.00
CA ARG A 29 -11.73 1.84 -7.22
C ARG A 29 -11.05 2.34 -5.95
N HIS A 30 -11.36 1.69 -4.84
CA HIS A 30 -10.78 1.92 -3.53
C HIS A 30 -9.90 0.73 -3.14
N LEU A 31 -8.58 0.95 -3.14
CA LEU A 31 -7.58 -0.02 -2.71
C LEU A 31 -7.31 0.14 -1.21
N ILE A 32 -7.62 -0.91 -0.46
CA ILE A 32 -7.35 -1.01 0.98
C ILE A 32 -6.14 -1.91 1.17
N ILE A 33 -5.12 -1.41 1.86
CA ILE A 33 -3.88 -2.15 2.13
C ILE A 33 -3.72 -2.29 3.63
N ARG A 34 -3.62 -3.52 4.13
CA ARG A 34 -3.30 -3.80 5.53
C ARG A 34 -1.98 -4.55 5.64
N ARG A 35 -1.23 -4.27 6.69
CA ARG A 35 -0.07 -5.06 7.08
C ARG A 35 -0.47 -6.06 8.17
N CYS A 36 -0.13 -7.32 7.97
CA CYS A 36 -0.64 -8.43 8.78
C CYS A 36 0.31 -8.86 9.91
N ASP A 37 1.53 -8.30 9.99
CA ASP A 37 2.55 -8.70 10.97
C ASP A 37 2.59 -7.80 12.24
N GLY A 38 1.55 -6.99 12.45
CA GLY A 38 1.41 -6.09 13.60
C GLY A 38 2.36 -4.89 13.61
N ARG A 39 3.28 -4.77 12.63
CA ARG A 39 4.16 -3.60 12.51
C ARG A 39 3.46 -2.49 11.74
N PRO A 40 3.73 -1.20 12.06
CA PRO A 40 3.22 -0.06 11.29
C PRO A 40 3.43 -0.20 9.79
N VAL A 41 2.47 0.27 8.99
CA VAL A 41 2.60 0.49 7.55
C VAL A 41 3.43 1.77 7.40
N ARG A 42 4.70 1.67 7.75
CA ARG A 42 5.75 2.64 7.38
C ARG A 42 6.34 2.28 6.03
N CYS A 43 5.52 1.77 5.11
CA CYS A 43 6.00 1.34 3.82
C CYS A 43 6.48 2.57 3.03
N GLY A 44 7.67 2.45 2.42
CA GLY A 44 8.12 3.44 1.46
C GLY A 44 7.24 3.42 0.20
N TRP A 45 7.30 4.52 -0.55
CA TRP A 45 6.59 4.71 -1.82
C TRP A 45 6.66 3.49 -2.74
N ASP A 46 7.84 2.86 -2.85
CA ASP A 46 8.07 1.68 -3.70
C ASP A 46 7.17 0.49 -3.38
N THR A 47 6.86 0.27 -2.10
CA THR A 47 6.00 -0.87 -1.70
C THR A 47 4.56 -0.58 -2.06
N LEU A 48 4.07 0.63 -1.76
CA LEU A 48 2.72 1.04 -2.14
C LEU A 48 2.55 1.05 -3.66
N GLN A 49 3.56 1.52 -4.39
CA GLN A 49 3.57 1.52 -5.85
C GLN A 49 3.50 0.10 -6.42
N LYS A 50 4.26 -0.86 -5.86
CA LYS A 50 4.18 -2.27 -6.28
C LYS A 50 2.80 -2.87 -6.04
N ILE A 51 2.26 -2.73 -4.83
CA ILE A 51 0.91 -3.22 -4.49
C ILE A 51 -0.14 -2.59 -5.43
N LYS A 52 -0.10 -1.26 -5.60
CA LYS A 52 -0.99 -0.54 -6.50
C LYS A 52 -0.87 -1.07 -7.93
N ASN A 53 0.34 -1.26 -8.44
CA ASN A 53 0.55 -1.74 -9.82
C ASN A 53 0.00 -3.15 -10.02
N GLU A 54 0.18 -4.04 -9.04
CA GLU A 54 -0.34 -5.41 -9.08
C GLU A 54 -1.88 -5.45 -8.96
N MET A 55 -2.47 -4.58 -8.12
CA MET A 55 -3.91 -4.61 -7.83
C MET A 55 -4.78 -3.76 -8.75
N LEU A 56 -4.28 -2.61 -9.20
CA LEU A 56 -5.02 -1.66 -10.04
C LEU A 56 -4.49 -1.59 -11.48
N GLY A 57 -3.19 -1.85 -11.67
CA GLY A 57 -2.49 -1.71 -12.94
C GLY A 57 -1.42 -0.61 -12.91
N PRO A 58 -0.36 -0.73 -13.71
CA PRO A 58 0.76 0.22 -13.73
C PRO A 58 0.33 1.63 -14.18
N ASP A 59 -0.61 1.71 -15.13
CA ASP A 59 -1.04 2.98 -15.74
C ASP A 59 -2.10 3.75 -14.93
N VAL A 60 -2.62 3.13 -13.88
CA VAL A 60 -3.61 3.76 -13.01
C VAL A 60 -2.94 4.85 -12.17
N ARG A 61 -3.61 5.97 -11.91
CA ARG A 61 -3.17 6.87 -10.85
C ARG A 61 -4.01 6.61 -9.61
N ALA A 62 -3.37 6.61 -8.45
CA ALA A 62 -4.07 6.55 -7.17
C ALA A 62 -3.50 7.59 -6.21
N VAL A 63 -4.39 8.15 -5.37
CA VAL A 63 -4.02 9.05 -4.29
C VAL A 63 -4.32 8.38 -2.96
N GLU A 64 -3.46 8.62 -1.99
CA GLU A 64 -3.77 8.28 -0.62
C GLU A 64 -4.66 9.36 0.00
N VAL A 65 -5.79 8.97 0.56
CA VAL A 65 -6.73 9.93 1.16
C VAL A 65 -6.44 10.03 2.65
N PHE A 66 -6.36 11.28 3.09
CA PHE A 66 -6.35 11.65 4.50
C PHE A 66 -7.71 12.29 4.81
N PRO A 67 -8.56 11.63 5.63
CA PRO A 67 -9.92 12.10 5.87
C PRO A 67 -9.94 13.38 6.72
N GLU A 68 -11.11 14.01 6.80
CA GLU A 68 -11.34 15.10 7.76
C GLU A 68 -11.08 14.62 9.20
N VAL A 69 -10.66 15.54 10.08
CA VAL A 69 -10.27 15.19 11.46
C VAL A 69 -11.39 14.47 12.23
N SER A 70 -12.65 14.82 11.97
CA SER A 70 -13.83 14.17 12.56
C SER A 70 -13.97 12.71 12.15
N ASP A 71 -13.40 12.34 11.01
CA ASP A 71 -13.57 11.04 10.37
C ASP A 71 -12.29 10.18 10.50
N VAL A 72 -11.27 10.68 11.19
CA VAL A 72 -10.03 9.95 11.44
C VAL A 72 -10.29 8.80 12.40
N VAL A 73 -10.20 7.58 11.89
CA VAL A 73 -10.15 6.35 12.69
C VAL A 73 -8.75 5.74 12.56
N ASN A 74 -7.96 5.81 13.62
CA ASN A 74 -6.56 5.32 13.66
C ASN A 74 -6.40 4.10 14.58
N GLU A 75 -7.29 3.13 14.45
CA GLU A 75 -7.30 1.91 15.28
C GLU A 75 -6.57 0.75 14.61
N VAL A 76 -6.49 0.78 13.28
CA VAL A 76 -5.89 -0.27 12.47
C VAL A 76 -4.86 0.32 11.53
N ASN A 77 -3.87 -0.49 11.26
CA ASN A 77 -2.73 -0.09 10.46
C ASN A 77 -3.00 -0.33 8.97
N TRP A 78 -3.92 0.47 8.44
CA TRP A 78 -4.39 0.41 7.06
C TRP A 78 -3.94 1.64 6.27
N ARG A 79 -3.82 1.47 4.96
CA ARG A 79 -3.64 2.57 3.99
C ARG A 79 -4.76 2.47 2.98
N HIS A 80 -5.28 3.63 2.59
CA HIS A 80 -6.43 3.71 1.72
C HIS A 80 -6.05 4.56 0.50
N LEU A 81 -6.02 3.92 -0.67
CA LEU A 81 -5.70 4.54 -1.94
C LEU A 81 -6.96 4.55 -2.81
N TRP A 82 -7.28 5.69 -3.40
CA TRP A 82 -8.37 5.80 -4.38
C TRP A 82 -7.80 6.05 -5.76
N GLU A 83 -8.33 5.33 -6.73
CA GLU A 83 -8.13 5.65 -8.14
C GLU A 83 -8.50 7.11 -8.39
N CYS A 84 -7.63 7.82 -9.10
CA CYS A 84 -7.80 9.22 -9.37
C CYS A 84 -7.69 9.48 -10.87
N VAL A 85 -8.77 9.99 -11.44
CA VAL A 85 -8.83 10.39 -12.86
C VAL A 85 -8.28 11.80 -13.11
N VAL A 86 -7.99 12.55 -12.03
CA VAL A 86 -7.49 13.92 -12.12
C VAL A 86 -6.01 13.91 -12.53
N GLN A 87 -5.66 14.81 -13.45
CA GLN A 87 -4.27 15.13 -13.76
C GLN A 87 -3.70 16.15 -12.78
N PHE A 88 -2.74 15.72 -11.97
CA PHE A 88 -1.96 16.62 -11.12
C PHE A 88 -0.68 17.04 -11.86
N PRO A 89 -0.28 18.31 -11.78
CA PRO A 89 1.05 18.69 -12.19
C PRO A 89 2.05 17.99 -11.26
N LEU A 90 2.79 17.02 -11.80
CA LEU A 90 3.93 16.43 -11.09
C LEU A 90 5.07 17.42 -11.20
N HIS A 91 5.36 18.10 -10.10
CA HIS A 91 6.55 18.94 -9.99
C HIS A 91 7.75 18.03 -9.77
N ALA A 92 8.41 17.63 -10.87
CA ALA A 92 9.75 17.07 -10.78
C ALA A 92 10.68 18.14 -10.19
N ARG A 93 11.43 17.79 -9.16
CA ARG A 93 12.58 18.58 -8.71
C ARG A 93 13.83 18.05 -9.41
#